data_AF-A0A0W0VFD5-F1
#
_entry.id   AF-A0A0W0VFD5-F1
#
_cell.length_a   1.000
_cell.length_b   1.000
_cell.length_c   1.000
_cell.angle_alpha   90.00
_cell.angle_beta   90.00
_cell.angle_gamma   90.00
#
_symmetry.space_group_name_H-M   'P 1'
#
loop_
_entity.id
_entity.type
_entity.pdbx_description
1 polymer ?
#
loop_
_entity_poly.entity_id
_entity_poly.type
_entity_poly.pdbx_seq_one_letter_code
_entity_poly.pdbx_strand_id
1 'polypeptide(L)'
;ITIDAMGTQKGIANLIRLKQAHYVLALKKNHKRMHRKVDNLFQKADSLNYKAMVYQQKDTNNYDHSRFEERTYTVLPAMYLPS
;
A
#
# COMPACT_ATOMS: atom_id res chain seq x y z
N ILE A 1 4.94 3.96 11.84
CA ILE A 1 6.22 3.20 11.78
C ILE A 1 6.27 2.50 10.43
N THR A 2 7.14 2.95 9.52
CA THR A 2 7.43 2.28 8.24
C THR A 2 8.58 1.30 8.47
N ILE A 3 8.27 0.01 8.64
CA ILE A 3 9.28 -1.03 8.85
C ILE A 3 9.70 -1.54 7.48
N ASP A 4 10.91 -1.16 7.07
CA ASP A 4 11.55 -1.70 5.88
C ASP A 4 11.92 -3.18 6.08
N ALA A 5 11.72 -3.93 5.00
CA ALA A 5 12.19 -5.23 4.55
C ALA A 5 12.74 -6.34 5.47
N MET A 6 13.32 -6.06 6.63
CA MET A 6 14.02 -7.05 7.46
C MET A 6 13.25 -7.40 8.76
N GLY A 7 12.20 -6.63 9.10
CA GLY A 7 11.49 -6.72 10.38
C GLY A 7 10.04 -7.22 10.33
N THR A 8 9.56 -7.80 9.22
CA THR A 8 8.19 -8.32 9.08
C THR A 8 7.98 -9.66 9.81
N GLN A 9 8.22 -9.69 11.12
CA GLN A 9 7.86 -10.82 11.97
C GLN A 9 6.37 -10.76 12.30
N LYS A 10 5.65 -11.90 12.18
CA LYS A 10 4.22 -12.01 12.49
C LYS A 10 3.85 -11.44 13.87
N GLY A 11 4.76 -11.54 14.84
CA GLY A 11 4.58 -10.99 16.19
C GLY A 11 4.43 -9.47 16.21
N ILE A 12 5.20 -8.74 15.41
CA ILE A 12 5.13 -7.27 15.33
C ILE A 12 3.80 -6.83 14.71
N ALA A 13 3.34 -7.51 13.66
CA ALA A 13 2.03 -7.24 13.06
C ALA A 13 0.88 -7.48 14.06
N ASN A 14 0.96 -8.53 14.88
CA ASN A 14 -0.06 -8.80 15.90
C ASN A 14 -0.05 -7.74 17.03
N LEU A 15 1.13 -7.31 17.48
CA LEU A 15 1.27 -6.27 18.50
C LEU A 15 0.71 -4.93 18.04
N ILE A 16 0.95 -4.56 16.77
CA ILE A 16 0.38 -3.37 16.16
C ILE A 16 -1.16 -3.44 16.14
N ARG A 17 -1.72 -4.58 15.71
CA ARG A 17 -3.17 -4.82 15.70
C ARG A 17 -3.76 -4.68 17.10
N LEU A 18 -3.11 -5.28 18.11
CA LEU A 18 -3.53 -5.19 19.51
C LEU A 18 -3.51 -3.76 20.04
N LYS A 19 -2.52 -2.95 19.61
CA LYS A 19 -2.38 -1.56 20.04
C LYS A 19 -3.17 -0.53 19.20
N GLN A 20 -3.99 -1.00 18.25
CA GLN A 20 -4.72 -0.14 17.30
C GLN A 20 -3.82 0.92 16.60
N ALA A 21 -2.55 0.61 16.41
CA ALA A 21 -1.61 1.55 15.81
C ALA A 21 -1.70 1.51 14.28
N HIS A 22 -1.48 2.65 13.63
CA HIS A 22 -1.36 2.72 12.18
C HIS A 22 -0.07 2.03 11.70
N TYR A 23 -0.18 1.14 10.72
CA TYR A 23 0.96 0.40 10.19
C TYR A 23 0.99 0.38 8.67
N VAL A 24 2.21 0.40 8.14
CA VAL A 24 2.49 0.25 6.72
C VAL A 24 3.41 -0.94 6.58
N LEU A 25 2.93 -2.01 5.93
CA LEU A 25 3.72 -3.19 5.61
C LEU A 25 4.01 -3.20 4.12
N ALA A 26 5.29 -3.29 3.77
CA ALA A 26 5.68 -3.48 2.38
C ALA A 26 5.23 -4.87 1.90
N LEU A 27 4.31 -4.91 0.92
CA LEU A 27 3.89 -6.15 0.28
C LEU A 27 4.96 -6.62 -0.70
N LYS A 28 5.84 -7.50 -0.24
CA LYS A 28 6.88 -8.09 -1.07
C LYS A 28 6.37 -9.26 -1.91
N LYS A 29 7.08 -9.54 -3.02
CA LYS A 29 6.81 -10.68 -3.91
C LYS A 29 6.91 -12.06 -3.23
N ASN A 30 7.46 -12.15 -2.01
CA ASN A 30 7.48 -13.40 -1.22
C ASN A 30 6.07 -13.83 -0.75
N HIS A 31 5.10 -12.91 -0.70
CA HIS A 31 3.67 -13.21 -0.48
C HIS A 31 2.90 -13.29 -1.82
N LYS A 32 3.27 -14.25 -2.66
CA LYS A 32 2.82 -14.36 -4.07
C LYS A 32 1.30 -14.23 -4.28
N ARG A 33 0.47 -14.89 -3.45
CA ARG A 33 -1.00 -14.85 -3.58
C ARG A 33 -1.56 -13.45 -3.34
N MET A 34 -1.12 -12.78 -2.28
CA MET A 34 -1.61 -11.45 -1.93
C MET A 34 -1.06 -10.39 -2.89
N HIS A 35 0.21 -10.51 -3.29
CA HIS A 35 0.79 -9.68 -4.33
C HIS A 35 -0.02 -9.76 -5.64
N ARG A 36 -0.34 -10.97 -6.12
CA ARG A 36 -1.15 -11.14 -7.35
C ARG A 36 -2.55 -10.55 -7.21
N LYS A 37 -3.21 -10.70 -6.04
CA LYS A 37 -4.54 -10.09 -5.80
C LYS A 37 -4.49 -8.56 -5.89
N VAL A 38 -3.49 -7.94 -5.27
CA VAL A 38 -3.30 -6.48 -5.28
C VAL A 38 -2.95 -6.01 -6.70
N ASP A 39 -2.03 -6.68 -7.39
CA ASP A 39 -1.65 -6.37 -8.76
C ASP A 39 -2.84 -6.41 -9.72
N ASN A 40 -3.63 -7.49 -9.67
CA ASN A 40 -4.86 -7.62 -10.47
C ASN A 40 -5.90 -6.52 -10.14
N LEU A 41 -6.00 -6.12 -8.87
CA LEU A 41 -6.92 -5.05 -8.45
C LEU A 41 -6.53 -3.73 -9.10
N PHE A 42 -5.26 -3.35 -9.04
CA PHE A 42 -4.78 -2.11 -9.65
C PHE A 42 -4.90 -2.14 -11.17
N GLN A 43 -4.53 -3.25 -11.83
CA GLN A 43 -4.73 -3.40 -13.28
C GLN A 43 -6.20 -3.23 -13.69
N LYS A 44 -7.13 -3.79 -12.90
CA LYS A 44 -8.56 -3.62 -13.15
C LYS A 44 -8.99 -2.16 -12.92
N ALA A 45 -8.54 -1.53 -11.84
CA ALA A 45 -8.84 -0.14 -11.54
C ALA A 45 -8.34 0.80 -12.65
N ASP A 46 -7.11 0.60 -13.12
CA ASP A 46 -6.52 1.34 -14.24
C ASP A 46 -7.31 1.13 -15.54
N SER A 47 -7.69 -0.12 -15.85
CA SER A 47 -8.50 -0.41 -17.06
C SER A 47 -9.87 0.29 -17.04
N LEU A 48 -10.42 0.54 -15.84
CA LEU A 48 -11.68 1.24 -15.63
C LEU A 48 -11.47 2.75 -15.45
N ASN A 49 -10.24 3.25 -15.48
CA ASN A 49 -9.87 4.61 -15.09
C ASN A 49 -10.48 5.01 -13.74
N TYR A 50 -10.50 4.07 -12.79
CA TYR A 50 -11.08 4.23 -11.44
C TYR A 50 -12.56 4.65 -11.43
N LYS A 51 -13.28 4.52 -12.55
CA LYS A 51 -14.70 4.89 -12.65
C LYS A 51 -15.54 4.02 -11.73
N ALA A 52 -16.48 4.65 -11.03
CA ALA A 52 -17.35 4.00 -10.03
C ALA A 52 -16.59 3.29 -8.89
N MET A 53 -15.32 3.66 -8.64
CA MET A 53 -14.55 3.20 -7.50
C MET A 53 -14.37 4.33 -6.48
N VAL A 54 -14.39 3.99 -5.20
CA VAL A 54 -13.95 4.88 -4.14
C VAL A 54 -12.43 4.78 -4.11
N TYR A 55 -11.74 5.88 -4.41
CA TYR A 55 -10.28 5.96 -4.33
C TYR A 55 -9.86 7.35 -3.88
N GLN A 56 -8.63 7.45 -3.38
CA GLN A 56 -7.98 8.72 -3.09
C GLN A 56 -6.65 8.78 -3.81
N GLN A 57 -6.35 9.90 -4.45
CA GLN A 57 -5.04 10.17 -5.02
C GLN A 57 -4.38 11.31 -4.26
N LYS A 58 -3.09 11.19 -4.01
CA LYS A 58 -2.30 12.22 -3.32
C LYS A 58 -0.96 12.36 -4.00
N ASP A 59 -0.62 13.58 -4.38
CA ASP A 59 0.68 13.94 -4.90
C ASP A 59 1.48 14.66 -3.82
N THR A 60 2.76 14.33 -3.69
CA THR A 60 3.68 15.01 -2.78
C THR A 60 4.97 15.33 -3.51
N ASN A 61 5.34 16.61 -3.47
CA ASN A 61 6.60 17.10 -3.99
C ASN A 61 7.47 17.50 -2.80
N ASN A 62 8.64 16.88 -2.68
CA ASN A 62 9.62 17.20 -1.66
C ASN A 62 10.92 17.64 -2.33
N TYR A 63 11.45 18.77 -1.86
CA TYR A 63 12.75 19.27 -2.30
C TYR A 63 13.66 19.35 -1.08
N ASP A 64 14.66 18.48 -1.04
CA ASP A 64 15.60 18.42 0.07
C ASP A 64 17.01 18.10 -0.44
N HIS A 65 18.02 18.81 0.08
CA HIS A 65 19.45 18.62 -0.24
C HIS A 65 19.74 18.31 -1.73
N SER A 66 19.25 19.16 -2.64
CA SER A 66 19.39 19.03 -4.10
C SER A 66 18.64 17.87 -4.76
N ARG A 67 17.89 17.07 -4.00
CA ARG A 67 17.01 16.03 -4.52
C ARG A 67 15.59 16.56 -4.61
N PHE A 68 15.05 16.54 -5.83
CA PHE A 68 13.63 16.71 -6.08
C PHE A 68 12.97 15.33 -6.14
N GLU A 69 11.97 15.10 -5.29
CA GLU A 69 11.21 13.86 -5.26
C GLU A 69 9.71 14.15 -5.40
N GLU A 70 9.14 13.62 -6.47
CA GLU A 70 7.71 13.62 -6.74
C GLU A 70 7.17 12.21 -6.48
N ARG A 71 6.12 12.11 -5.67
CA ARG A 71 5.43 10.84 -5.37
C ARG A 71 3.94 11.00 -5.53
N THR A 72 3.34 10.15 -6.35
CA THR A 72 1.90 9.96 -6.45
C THR A 72 1.51 8.69 -5.70
N TYR A 73 0.52 8.81 -4.82
CA TYR A 73 -0.07 7.68 -4.08
C TYR A 73 -1.51 7.50 -4.51
N THR A 74 -1.88 6.28 -4.88
CA THR A 74 -3.27 5.87 -5.10
C THR A 74 -3.70 4.93 -3.98
N VAL A 75 -4.76 5.31 -3.27
CA VAL A 75 -5.29 4.56 -2.13
C VAL A 75 -6.64 3.96 -2.52
N LEU A 76 -6.71 2.64 -2.41
CA LEU A 76 -7.94 1.87 -2.62
C LEU A 76 -8.40 1.25 -1.28
N PRO A 77 -9.71 1.30 -0.96
CA PRO A 77 -10.28 0.56 0.15
C PRO A 77 -10.01 -0.94 0.07
N ALA A 78 -9.72 -1.55 1.21
CA ALA A 78 -9.45 -2.99 1.30
C ALA A 78 -10.66 -3.87 0.90
N MET A 79 -11.88 -3.31 0.84
CA MET A 79 -13.09 -4.04 0.41
C MET A 79 -13.01 -4.57 -1.02
N TYR A 80 -12.13 -4.01 -1.85
CA TYR A 80 -11.92 -4.49 -3.22
C TYR A 80 -10.99 -5.70 -3.30
N LEU A 81 -10.32 -6.07 -2.20
CA LEU A 81 -9.52 -7.28 -2.16
C LEU A 81 -10.41 -8.49 -1.89
N PRO A 82 -10.39 -9.53 -2.75
CA PRO A 82 -11.15 -10.74 -2.51
C PRO A 82 -10.60 -11.48 -1.29
N SER A 83 -11.48 -12.13 -0.50
CA SER A 83 -11.13 -13.00 0.64
C SER A 83 -10.22 -14.17 0.25
#